data_AF-A0A962KKD1-F1
#
_entry.id   AF-A0A962KKD1-F1
#
_cell.length_a   1.000
_cell.length_b   1.000
_cell.length_c   1.000
_cell.angle_alpha   90.00
_cell.angle_beta   90.00
_cell.angle_gamma   90.00
#
_symmetry.space_group_name_H-M   'P 1'
#
loop_
_entity.id
_entity.type
_entity.pdbx_description
1 polymer ?
#
loop_
_entity_poly.entity_id
_entity_poly.type
_entity_poly.pdbx_seq_one_letter_code
_entity_poly.pdbx_strand_id
1 'polypeptide(L)'
;MKLFSFSVWTRAALLAVPLLAAQAIVTQLQTGLGVGGPGTALAQEESKPERETRRTPALRNKVYEKLAEAQAAAEEKDLRKAASILDDMIKSGGKNALNSYELANVYNLYAFIHYSREDYGRALQAYENVVAQPDIPLAMEINTKYTIAQLYFVQEDWQKGIDALLEWFALTENPNANAYVLLAQGYYQVKDYDKALFNVEKAIDMYKAADKVPKEQWYNLARFLYFEKNDVNKTVDVLEELLKYYPNKQYWVQLSHMYGEQKKDSQQLAAMETAYVQDMLDKGPEQVTMAYLYLNGEVPYKAAKVMDKGLKNKSIEPTSKNYEIAASAWRQAQEVDKAIPAMEEAAARSDDGELYARLGNIYLDGDQFDKAITAINKGLARGGVKRPDSARLVLGMAYFNEKQYDKARQAFKAAGRDKRSAQYASQWIKYMDSELERQRSLQEG
;
A
#
# COMPACT_ATOMS: atom_id res chain seq x y z
N MET A 1 -11.72 2.91 -8.78
CA MET A 1 -10.45 3.67 -8.68
C MET A 1 -9.33 2.73 -9.09
N LYS A 2 -8.71 2.90 -10.27
CA LYS A 2 -7.54 2.10 -10.68
C LYS A 2 -6.34 2.60 -9.87
N LEU A 3 -6.11 2.00 -8.71
CA LEU A 3 -4.91 2.23 -7.92
C LEU A 3 -3.80 1.31 -8.43
N PHE A 4 -2.64 1.89 -8.68
CA PHE A 4 -1.33 1.28 -9.00
C PHE A 4 -1.12 0.70 -10.41
N SER A 5 -0.44 1.48 -11.25
CA SER A 5 0.34 0.97 -12.37
C SER A 5 1.77 0.69 -11.88
N PHE A 6 2.04 -0.54 -11.43
CA PHE A 6 3.33 -0.99 -10.88
C PHE A 6 4.43 -1.15 -11.95
N SER A 7 4.10 -1.05 -13.24
CA SER A 7 5.00 -1.29 -14.38
C SER A 7 6.17 -0.30 -14.49
N VAL A 8 6.06 0.86 -13.85
CA VAL A 8 7.14 1.87 -13.84
C VAL A 8 8.22 1.52 -12.81
N TRP A 9 7.88 0.80 -11.74
CA TRP A 9 8.81 0.48 -10.64
C TRP A 9 9.71 -0.72 -10.92
N THR A 10 9.21 -1.75 -11.62
CA THR A 10 10.03 -2.90 -12.05
C THR A 10 11.14 -2.46 -12.99
N ARG A 11 10.89 -1.49 -13.88
CA ARG A 11 11.91 -0.88 -14.73
C ARG A 11 12.97 -0.16 -13.89
N ALA A 12 12.59 0.66 -12.91
CA ALA A 12 13.55 1.40 -12.09
C ALA A 12 14.43 0.52 -11.18
N ALA A 13 13.90 -0.59 -10.64
CA ALA A 13 14.67 -1.52 -9.80
C ALA A 13 15.59 -2.45 -10.61
N LEU A 14 15.22 -2.80 -11.85
CA LEU A 14 16.05 -3.60 -12.76
C LEU A 14 17.10 -2.76 -13.52
N LEU A 15 16.88 -1.46 -13.69
CA LEU A 15 17.79 -0.55 -14.43
C LEU A 15 18.98 -0.05 -13.59
N ALA A 16 19.08 -0.39 -12.30
CA ALA A 16 20.24 -0.08 -11.48
C ALA A 16 21.27 -1.21 -11.50
N VAL A 17 21.79 -1.55 -12.69
CA VAL A 17 22.98 -2.39 -12.83
C VAL A 17 24.12 -1.57 -13.44
N PRO A 18 24.79 -0.69 -12.68
CA PRO A 18 26.14 -0.26 -13.03
C PRO A 18 27.10 -1.33 -12.50
N LEU A 19 27.18 -2.50 -13.15
CA LEU A 19 28.02 -3.61 -12.69
C LEU A 19 29.08 -4.06 -13.70
N LEU A 20 29.32 -3.29 -14.76
CA LEU A 20 30.38 -3.59 -15.73
C LEU A 20 31.54 -2.60 -15.71
N ALA A 21 31.38 -1.36 -15.21
CA ALA A 21 32.50 -0.43 -15.06
C ALA A 21 33.44 -0.77 -13.88
N ALA A 22 33.01 -1.61 -12.93
CA ALA A 22 33.81 -1.95 -11.75
C ALA A 22 34.70 -3.21 -11.91
N GLN A 23 34.50 -4.03 -12.95
CA GLN A 23 35.26 -5.29 -13.07
C GLN A 23 36.64 -5.13 -13.73
N ALA A 24 36.97 -3.95 -14.26
CA ALA A 24 38.30 -3.67 -14.79
C ALA A 24 39.35 -3.34 -13.70
N ILE A 25 38.98 -3.27 -12.40
CA ILE A 25 39.93 -2.97 -11.30
C ILE A 25 40.08 -4.14 -10.29
N VAL A 26 39.24 -5.18 -10.33
CA VAL A 26 39.30 -6.30 -9.35
C VAL A 26 40.22 -7.44 -9.82
N THR A 27 41.39 -7.11 -10.37
CA THR A 27 42.48 -8.09 -10.56
C THR A 27 43.72 -7.81 -9.71
N GLN A 28 43.68 -6.78 -8.83
CA GLN A 28 44.80 -6.46 -7.93
C GLN A 28 44.48 -6.42 -6.42
N LEU A 29 43.27 -6.78 -5.97
CA LEU A 29 42.91 -6.71 -4.54
C LEU A 29 42.60 -8.06 -3.85
N GLN A 30 43.06 -9.18 -4.40
CA GLN A 30 43.01 -10.49 -3.71
C GLN A 30 44.39 -11.07 -3.37
N THR A 31 45.45 -10.26 -3.41
CA THR A 31 46.76 -10.63 -2.82
C THR A 31 47.05 -9.74 -1.62
N GLY A 32 46.51 -10.12 -0.47
CA GLY A 32 46.81 -9.42 0.77
C GLY A 32 45.68 -9.53 1.77
N LEU A 33 45.68 -10.61 2.55
CA LEU A 33 45.43 -10.65 3.99
C LEU A 33 45.27 -12.13 4.38
N GLY A 34 46.39 -12.81 4.57
CA GLY A 34 46.41 -13.99 5.42
C GLY A 34 46.44 -13.53 6.87
N VAL A 35 45.43 -13.89 7.67
CA VAL A 35 45.57 -14.22 9.09
C VAL A 35 44.44 -15.18 9.46
N GLY A 36 44.80 -16.39 9.92
CA GLY A 36 43.88 -17.36 10.49
C GLY A 36 44.66 -18.55 11.05
N GLY A 37 45.21 -18.40 12.26
CA GLY A 37 45.82 -19.49 13.01
C GLY A 37 44.80 -20.54 13.47
N PRO A 38 45.26 -21.74 13.88
CA PRO A 38 44.43 -22.93 13.94
C PRO A 38 43.57 -22.98 15.20
N GLY A 39 42.25 -22.83 15.04
CA GLY A 39 41.26 -23.21 16.03
C GLY A 39 40.64 -24.55 15.65
N THR A 40 41.00 -25.61 16.37
CA THR A 40 40.41 -26.93 16.22
C THR A 40 38.95 -26.91 16.66
N ALA A 41 38.02 -27.14 15.73
CA ALA A 41 36.64 -27.51 16.04
C ALA A 41 36.25 -28.69 15.12
N LEU A 42 36.13 -29.86 15.74
CA LEU A 42 35.62 -31.08 15.13
C LEU A 42 34.10 -30.93 14.95
N ALA A 43 33.63 -30.87 13.71
CA ALA A 43 32.23 -31.03 13.35
C ALA A 43 32.15 -31.87 12.07
N GLN A 44 31.29 -32.89 12.10
CA GLN A 44 31.07 -33.90 11.06
C GLN A 44 31.00 -33.29 9.65
N GLU A 45 31.92 -33.71 8.78
CA GLU A 45 31.85 -33.50 7.35
C GLU A 45 30.70 -34.36 6.79
N GLU A 46 29.52 -33.75 6.61
CA GLU A 46 28.70 -34.12 5.46
C GLU A 46 29.57 -33.88 4.21
N SER A 47 29.73 -34.92 3.38
CA SER A 47 30.50 -34.86 2.15
C SER A 47 29.90 -33.80 1.22
N LYS A 48 30.43 -32.58 1.28
CA LYS A 48 30.13 -31.55 0.28
C LYS A 48 30.54 -32.10 -1.09
N PRO A 49 29.71 -31.97 -2.13
CA PRO A 49 30.07 -32.44 -3.47
C PRO A 49 31.42 -31.85 -3.89
N GLU A 50 32.25 -32.69 -4.50
CA GLU A 50 33.59 -32.34 -4.96
C GLU A 50 33.50 -31.16 -5.94
N ARG A 51 34.22 -30.08 -5.63
CA ARG A 51 34.06 -28.78 -6.28
C ARG A 51 34.61 -28.81 -7.70
N GLU A 52 33.80 -28.37 -8.66
CA GLU A 52 34.30 -28.10 -10.01
C GLU A 52 35.19 -26.85 -9.97
N THR A 53 36.51 -27.04 -9.95
CA THR A 53 37.46 -25.91 -10.01
C THR A 53 38.01 -25.78 -11.43
N ARG A 54 37.69 -24.67 -12.11
CA ARG A 54 38.25 -24.35 -13.44
C ARG A 54 39.32 -23.28 -13.33
N ARG A 55 40.45 -23.49 -14.01
CA ARG A 55 41.57 -22.52 -14.05
C ARG A 55 41.17 -21.31 -14.87
N THR A 56 41.61 -20.12 -14.47
CA THR A 56 41.47 -18.90 -15.27
C THR A 56 42.63 -18.81 -16.26
N PRO A 57 42.40 -18.92 -17.59
CA PRO A 57 43.47 -18.78 -18.57
C PRO A 57 43.99 -17.34 -18.61
N ALA A 58 45.25 -17.16 -19.01
CA ALA A 58 45.78 -15.81 -19.28
C ALA A 58 45.37 -15.35 -20.69
N LEU A 59 45.08 -14.06 -20.83
CA LEU A 59 44.88 -13.43 -22.14
C LEU A 59 46.24 -13.18 -22.81
N ARG A 60 46.35 -13.40 -24.13
CA ARG A 60 47.55 -12.97 -24.86
C ARG A 60 47.61 -11.44 -24.86
N ASN A 61 48.81 -10.87 -24.66
CA ASN A 61 49.00 -9.41 -24.56
C ASN A 61 48.31 -8.62 -25.68
N LYS A 62 48.47 -9.07 -26.93
CA LYS A 62 47.83 -8.42 -28.10
C LYS A 62 46.29 -8.44 -28.05
N VAL A 63 45.71 -9.51 -27.51
CA VAL A 63 44.25 -9.63 -27.34
C VAL A 63 43.79 -8.72 -26.21
N TYR A 64 44.52 -8.70 -25.10
CA TYR A 64 44.25 -7.80 -23.97
C TYR A 64 44.28 -6.32 -24.40
N GLU A 65 45.32 -5.89 -25.11
CA GLU A 65 45.44 -4.51 -25.62
C GLU A 65 44.25 -4.13 -26.51
N LYS A 66 43.80 -5.05 -27.39
CA LYS A 66 42.64 -4.81 -28.27
C LYS A 66 41.31 -4.77 -27.52
N LEU A 67 41.12 -5.62 -26.51
CA LEU A 67 39.95 -5.54 -25.63
C LEU A 67 39.93 -4.23 -24.85
N ALA A 68 41.07 -3.78 -24.34
CA ALA A 68 41.19 -2.50 -23.64
C ALA A 68 40.89 -1.32 -24.57
N GLU A 69 41.37 -1.35 -25.82
CA GLU A 69 41.04 -0.34 -26.84
C GLU A 69 39.54 -0.30 -27.14
N ALA A 70 38.90 -1.46 -27.30
CA ALA A 70 37.47 -1.57 -27.52
C ALA A 70 36.67 -1.07 -26.31
N GLN A 71 37.11 -1.40 -25.09
CA GLN A 71 36.48 -0.96 -23.86
C GLN A 71 36.57 0.56 -23.70
N ALA A 72 37.74 1.16 -23.90
CA ALA A 72 37.92 2.60 -23.85
C ALA A 72 37.01 3.32 -24.85
N ALA A 73 36.92 2.82 -26.09
CA ALA A 73 35.98 3.35 -27.08
C ALA A 73 34.52 3.23 -26.61
N ALA A 74 34.14 2.13 -25.96
CA ALA A 74 32.79 1.95 -25.43
C ALA A 74 32.49 2.90 -24.26
N GLU A 75 33.45 3.13 -23.36
CA GLU A 75 33.37 4.10 -22.24
C GLU A 75 33.24 5.54 -22.74
N GLU A 76 33.92 5.88 -23.84
CA GLU A 76 33.77 7.15 -24.58
C GLU A 76 32.46 7.25 -25.36
N LYS A 77 31.57 6.25 -25.26
CA LYS A 77 30.31 6.10 -26.02
C LYS A 77 30.49 5.97 -27.52
N ASP A 78 31.71 5.76 -28.02
CA ASP A 78 31.96 5.37 -29.40
C ASP A 78 31.73 3.85 -29.56
N LEU A 79 30.46 3.47 -29.41
CA LEU A 79 30.03 2.08 -29.48
C LEU A 79 30.25 1.48 -30.89
N ARG A 80 30.35 2.32 -31.93
CA ARG A 80 30.59 1.85 -33.31
C ARG A 80 32.04 1.42 -33.48
N LYS A 81 32.98 2.25 -33.03
CA LYS A 81 34.40 1.91 -33.01
C LYS A 81 34.67 0.69 -32.13
N ALA A 82 34.08 0.65 -30.93
CA ALA A 82 34.20 -0.49 -30.03
C ALA A 82 33.77 -1.80 -30.73
N ALA A 83 32.59 -1.81 -31.35
CA ALA A 83 32.09 -2.97 -32.10
C ALA A 83 33.00 -3.35 -33.28
N SER A 84 33.51 -2.36 -34.03
CA SER A 84 34.43 -2.62 -35.15
C SER A 84 35.73 -3.28 -34.70
N ILE A 85 36.28 -2.87 -33.55
CA ILE A 85 37.50 -3.48 -32.99
C ILE A 85 37.22 -4.96 -32.66
N LEU A 86 36.08 -5.25 -32.03
CA LEU A 86 35.68 -6.62 -31.72
C LEU A 86 35.42 -7.47 -32.97
N ASP A 87 34.83 -6.90 -34.02
CA ASP A 87 34.58 -7.59 -35.29
C ASP A 87 35.91 -8.03 -35.92
N ASP A 88 36.92 -7.17 -35.87
CA ASP A 88 38.26 -7.46 -36.40
C ASP A 88 39.00 -8.53 -35.57
N MET A 89 38.77 -8.56 -34.24
CA MET A 89 39.27 -9.62 -33.37
C MET A 89 38.67 -10.98 -33.74
N ILE A 90 37.36 -11.07 -34.00
CA ILE A 90 36.70 -12.33 -34.39
C ILE A 90 37.14 -12.81 -35.77
N LYS A 91 37.33 -11.88 -36.73
CA LYS A 91 37.79 -12.22 -38.10
C LYS A 91 39.22 -12.75 -38.16
N SER A 92 40.01 -12.57 -37.09
CA SER A 92 41.40 -13.01 -37.04
C SER A 92 41.48 -14.54 -37.01
N GLY A 93 41.98 -15.15 -38.10
CA GLY A 93 42.11 -16.62 -38.24
C GLY A 93 43.51 -17.18 -37.99
N GLY A 94 43.64 -18.51 -38.07
CA GLY A 94 44.91 -19.21 -37.98
C GLY A 94 45.58 -19.06 -36.60
N LYS A 95 46.88 -18.74 -36.57
CA LYS A 95 47.64 -18.55 -35.30
C LYS A 95 47.12 -17.39 -34.43
N ASN A 96 46.34 -16.48 -35.01
CA ASN A 96 45.74 -15.35 -34.31
C ASN A 96 44.29 -15.61 -33.89
N ALA A 97 43.74 -16.79 -34.17
CA ALA A 97 42.41 -17.16 -33.71
C ALA A 97 42.33 -17.07 -32.18
N LEU A 98 41.23 -16.53 -31.68
CA LEU A 98 40.96 -16.40 -30.25
C LEU A 98 40.73 -17.79 -29.64
N ASN A 99 41.29 -18.04 -28.46
CA ASN A 99 40.88 -19.20 -27.68
C ASN A 99 39.50 -18.95 -27.04
N SER A 100 38.89 -19.99 -26.47
CA SER A 100 37.54 -19.92 -25.90
C SER A 100 37.39 -18.86 -24.80
N TYR A 101 38.40 -18.66 -23.95
CA TYR A 101 38.37 -17.63 -22.92
C TYR A 101 38.51 -16.21 -23.50
N GLU A 102 39.39 -16.01 -24.48
CA GLU A 102 39.54 -14.74 -25.19
C GLU A 102 38.26 -14.37 -25.96
N LEU A 103 37.66 -15.36 -26.64
CA LEU A 103 36.41 -15.21 -27.36
C LEU A 103 35.23 -14.91 -26.41
N ALA A 104 35.19 -15.55 -25.24
CA ALA A 104 34.24 -15.22 -24.19
C ALA A 104 34.36 -13.76 -23.72
N ASN A 105 35.56 -13.23 -23.57
CA ASN A 105 35.75 -11.82 -23.21
C ASN A 105 35.30 -10.86 -24.33
N VAL A 106 35.50 -11.23 -25.60
CA VAL A 106 34.95 -10.48 -26.75
C VAL A 106 33.43 -10.46 -26.71
N TYR A 107 32.77 -11.60 -26.53
CA TYR A 107 31.31 -11.67 -26.43
C TYR A 107 30.77 -10.90 -25.22
N ASN A 108 31.48 -10.94 -24.08
CA ASN A 108 31.12 -10.14 -22.90
C ASN A 108 31.10 -8.63 -23.22
N LEU A 109 32.09 -8.13 -23.97
CA LEU A 109 32.12 -6.73 -24.37
C LEU A 109 31.06 -6.38 -25.44
N TYR A 110 30.75 -7.29 -26.37
CA TYR A 110 29.58 -7.12 -27.24
C TYR A 110 28.29 -7.00 -26.44
N ALA A 111 28.13 -7.84 -25.42
CA ALA A 111 26.95 -7.82 -24.57
C ALA A 111 26.79 -6.46 -23.88
N PHE A 112 27.89 -5.90 -23.36
CA PHE A 112 27.92 -4.53 -22.82
C PHE A 112 27.56 -3.47 -23.86
N ILE A 113 28.10 -3.56 -25.07
CA ILE A 113 27.80 -2.61 -26.16
C ILE A 113 26.32 -2.65 -26.53
N HIS A 114 25.74 -3.84 -26.69
CA HIS A 114 24.33 -4.01 -27.02
C HIS A 114 23.42 -3.56 -25.88
N TYR A 115 23.78 -3.90 -24.63
CA TYR A 115 23.07 -3.44 -23.44
C TYR A 115 23.04 -1.91 -23.36
N SER A 116 24.17 -1.25 -23.62
CA SER A 116 24.30 0.22 -23.62
C SER A 116 23.47 0.90 -24.72
N ARG A 117 23.04 0.15 -25.73
CA ARG A 117 22.11 0.59 -26.79
C ARG A 117 20.66 0.20 -26.51
N GLU A 118 20.38 -0.38 -25.35
CA GLU A 118 19.10 -0.97 -24.98
C GLU A 118 18.66 -2.10 -25.93
N ASP A 119 19.61 -2.68 -26.69
CA ASP A 119 19.40 -3.84 -27.56
C ASP A 119 19.54 -5.13 -26.75
N TYR A 120 18.58 -5.37 -25.85
CA TYR A 120 18.63 -6.46 -24.88
C TYR A 120 18.63 -7.85 -25.53
N GLY A 121 17.99 -8.00 -26.69
CA GLY A 121 17.99 -9.25 -27.45
C GLY A 121 19.39 -9.64 -27.93
N ARG A 122 20.14 -8.70 -28.51
CA ARG A 122 21.53 -8.97 -28.92
C ARG A 122 22.49 -9.06 -27.73
N ALA A 123 22.24 -8.29 -26.67
CA ALA A 123 23.01 -8.42 -25.43
C ALA A 123 22.88 -9.83 -24.84
N LEU A 124 21.66 -10.36 -24.79
CA LEU A 124 21.36 -11.72 -24.35
C LEU A 124 22.08 -12.75 -25.23
N GLN A 125 21.96 -12.64 -26.56
CA GLN A 125 22.66 -13.54 -27.48
C GLN A 125 24.19 -13.51 -27.27
N ALA A 126 24.77 -12.34 -27.02
CA ALA A 126 26.19 -12.22 -26.73
C ALA A 126 26.57 -12.91 -25.42
N TYR A 127 25.79 -12.77 -24.35
CA TYR A 127 26.01 -13.51 -23.11
C TYR A 127 25.79 -15.03 -23.25
N GLU A 128 24.83 -15.46 -24.05
CA GLU A 128 24.64 -16.89 -24.37
C GLU A 128 25.87 -17.45 -25.09
N ASN A 129 26.48 -16.66 -25.99
CA ASN A 129 27.74 -17.03 -26.64
C ASN A 129 28.93 -17.11 -25.67
N VAL A 130 28.93 -16.32 -24.58
CA VAL A 130 29.93 -16.44 -23.50
C VAL A 130 29.83 -17.80 -22.84
N VAL A 131 28.65 -18.19 -22.36
CA VAL A 131 28.46 -19.47 -21.63
C VAL A 131 28.57 -20.69 -22.54
N ALA A 132 28.41 -20.51 -23.86
CA ALA A 132 28.66 -21.56 -24.85
C ALA A 132 30.17 -21.85 -25.06
N GLN A 133 31.08 -21.00 -24.57
CA GLN A 133 32.52 -21.25 -24.72
C GLN A 133 32.98 -22.36 -23.76
N PRO A 134 33.76 -23.34 -24.24
CA PRO A 134 34.28 -24.39 -23.39
C PRO A 134 35.35 -23.86 -22.43
N ASP A 135 35.45 -24.49 -21.26
CA ASP A 135 36.50 -24.25 -20.24
C ASP A 135 36.65 -22.78 -19.78
N ILE A 136 35.59 -21.98 -19.87
CA ILE A 136 35.59 -20.64 -19.27
C ILE A 136 35.69 -20.73 -17.74
N PRO A 137 36.30 -19.72 -17.08
CA PRO A 137 36.39 -19.68 -15.63
C PRO A 137 35.01 -19.81 -14.99
N LEU A 138 34.86 -20.64 -13.96
CA LEU A 138 33.57 -20.89 -13.32
C LEU A 138 32.92 -19.58 -12.81
N ALA A 139 33.72 -18.66 -12.26
CA ALA A 139 33.22 -17.35 -11.82
C ALA A 139 32.63 -16.52 -12.98
N MET A 140 33.20 -16.63 -14.18
CA MET A 140 32.65 -15.97 -15.38
C MET A 140 31.33 -16.60 -15.78
N GLU A 141 31.25 -17.93 -15.82
CA GLU A 141 30.00 -18.64 -16.14
C GLU A 141 28.88 -18.27 -15.15
N ILE A 142 29.17 -18.33 -13.84
CA ILE A 142 28.22 -17.99 -12.77
C ILE A 142 27.74 -16.54 -12.93
N ASN A 143 28.65 -15.59 -13.10
CA ASN A 143 28.25 -14.18 -13.26
C ASN A 143 27.41 -13.97 -14.52
N THR A 144 27.80 -14.57 -15.64
CA THR A 144 27.08 -14.42 -16.91
C THR A 144 25.69 -15.06 -16.85
N LYS A 145 25.54 -16.25 -16.26
CA LYS A 145 24.22 -16.89 -16.09
C LYS A 145 23.26 -16.03 -15.25
N TYR A 146 23.75 -15.37 -14.21
CA TYR A 146 22.95 -14.41 -13.45
C TYR A 146 22.49 -13.24 -14.32
N THR A 147 23.38 -12.66 -15.12
CA THR A 147 23.05 -11.55 -16.03
C THR A 147 22.06 -11.98 -17.12
N ILE A 148 22.18 -13.19 -17.67
CA ILE A 148 21.22 -13.78 -18.61
C ILE A 148 19.82 -13.80 -17.97
N ALA A 149 19.69 -14.31 -16.74
CA ALA A 149 18.41 -14.33 -16.03
C ALA A 149 17.83 -12.92 -15.84
N GLN A 150 18.65 -11.94 -15.45
CA GLN A 150 18.23 -10.54 -15.33
C GLN A 150 17.73 -9.96 -16.66
N LEU A 151 18.40 -10.27 -17.78
CA LEU A 151 17.98 -9.80 -19.10
C LEU A 151 16.66 -10.42 -19.56
N TYR A 152 16.41 -11.69 -19.23
CA TYR A 152 15.10 -12.29 -19.46
C TYR A 152 14.01 -11.56 -18.67
N PHE A 153 14.27 -11.20 -17.40
CA PHE A 153 13.31 -10.41 -16.62
C PHE A 153 13.10 -8.99 -17.14
N VAL A 154 14.14 -8.32 -17.66
CA VAL A 154 14.02 -7.00 -18.30
C VAL A 154 13.16 -7.09 -19.56
N GLN A 155 13.26 -8.18 -20.31
CA GLN A 155 12.47 -8.45 -21.52
C GLN A 155 11.08 -9.02 -21.22
N GLU A 156 10.70 -9.16 -19.93
CA GLU A 156 9.44 -9.74 -19.49
C GLU A 156 9.25 -11.22 -19.89
N ASP A 157 10.34 -11.91 -20.24
CA ASP A 157 10.41 -13.34 -20.51
C ASP A 157 10.50 -14.13 -19.18
N TRP A 158 9.46 -14.02 -18.35
CA TRP A 158 9.48 -14.46 -16.95
C TRP A 158 9.89 -15.91 -16.75
N GLN A 159 9.34 -16.85 -17.52
CA GLN A 159 9.66 -18.27 -17.36
C GLN A 159 11.12 -18.57 -17.69
N LYS A 160 11.65 -18.01 -18.79
CA LYS A 160 13.06 -18.19 -19.15
C LYS A 160 13.99 -17.57 -18.11
N GLY A 161 13.62 -16.42 -17.55
CA GLY A 161 14.37 -15.78 -16.46
C GLY A 161 14.40 -16.64 -15.19
N ILE A 162 13.26 -17.26 -14.83
CA ILE A 162 13.19 -18.23 -13.72
C ILE A 162 14.11 -19.42 -14.00
N ASP A 163 13.99 -20.04 -15.18
CA ASP A 163 14.76 -21.24 -15.54
C ASP A 163 16.28 -20.94 -15.52
N ALA A 164 16.70 -19.84 -16.15
CA ALA A 164 18.09 -19.39 -16.14
C ALA A 164 18.61 -19.08 -14.72
N LEU A 165 17.76 -18.51 -13.86
CA LEU A 165 18.14 -18.22 -12.48
C LEU A 165 18.25 -19.50 -11.64
N LEU A 166 17.41 -20.51 -11.89
CA LEU A 166 17.49 -21.82 -11.24
C LEU A 166 18.78 -22.55 -11.64
N GLU A 167 19.19 -22.48 -12.90
CA GLU A 167 20.50 -22.99 -13.34
C GLU A 167 21.65 -22.27 -12.61
N TRP A 168 21.55 -20.96 -12.43
CA TRP A 168 22.52 -20.19 -11.65
C TRP A 168 22.56 -20.62 -10.17
N PHE A 169 21.39 -20.88 -9.56
CA PHE A 169 21.29 -21.40 -8.20
C PHE A 169 21.96 -22.77 -8.05
N ALA A 170 21.85 -23.65 -9.04
CA ALA A 170 22.50 -24.96 -9.01
C ALA A 170 24.05 -24.89 -9.04
N LEU A 171 24.61 -23.80 -9.58
CA LEU A 171 26.06 -23.58 -9.67
C LEU A 171 26.63 -22.73 -8.53
N THR A 172 25.79 -22.05 -7.76
CA THR A 172 26.22 -21.08 -6.76
C THR A 172 26.15 -21.67 -5.36
N GLU A 173 27.30 -21.82 -4.70
CA GLU A 173 27.37 -22.40 -3.34
C GLU A 173 26.65 -21.56 -2.28
N ASN A 174 26.77 -20.22 -2.37
CA ASN A 174 26.20 -19.29 -1.38
C ASN A 174 25.38 -18.21 -2.10
N PRO A 175 24.17 -18.54 -2.58
CA PRO A 175 23.29 -17.56 -3.20
C PRO A 175 22.98 -16.43 -2.22
N ASN A 176 23.10 -15.19 -2.67
CA ASN A 176 22.78 -14.04 -1.83
C ASN A 176 21.26 -13.77 -1.78
N ALA A 177 20.79 -13.05 -0.76
CA ALA A 177 19.37 -12.77 -0.57
C ALA A 177 18.70 -12.06 -1.76
N ASN A 178 19.42 -11.20 -2.51
CA ASN A 178 18.80 -10.53 -3.67
C ASN A 178 18.47 -11.51 -4.80
N ALA A 179 19.22 -12.60 -4.95
CA ALA A 179 18.92 -13.63 -5.95
C ALA A 179 17.60 -14.35 -5.62
N TYR A 180 17.36 -14.65 -4.34
CA TYR A 180 16.08 -15.20 -3.89
C TYR A 180 14.93 -14.22 -4.15
N VAL A 181 15.11 -12.92 -3.88
CA VAL A 181 14.06 -11.92 -4.20
C VAL A 181 13.81 -11.79 -5.69
N LEU A 182 14.86 -11.86 -6.52
CA LEU A 182 14.71 -11.85 -7.97
C LEU A 182 13.90 -13.07 -8.46
N LEU A 183 14.18 -14.26 -7.90
CA LEU A 183 13.40 -15.46 -8.18
C LEU A 183 11.95 -15.33 -7.70
N ALA A 184 11.74 -14.72 -6.53
CA ALA A 184 10.40 -14.44 -6.01
C ALA A 184 9.59 -13.53 -6.94
N GLN A 185 10.24 -12.49 -7.48
CA GLN A 185 9.63 -11.58 -8.46
C GLN A 185 9.27 -12.31 -9.76
N GLY A 186 10.16 -13.19 -10.25
CA GLY A 186 9.85 -14.05 -11.40
C GLY A 186 8.61 -14.90 -11.16
N TYR A 187 8.58 -15.64 -10.05
CA TYR A 187 7.42 -16.48 -9.68
C TYR A 187 6.13 -15.68 -9.49
N TYR A 188 6.23 -14.48 -8.94
CA TYR A 188 5.10 -13.58 -8.81
C TYR A 188 4.48 -13.23 -10.18
N GLN A 189 5.30 -12.93 -11.19
CA GLN A 189 4.81 -12.57 -12.54
C GLN A 189 4.09 -13.73 -13.23
N VAL A 190 4.55 -14.96 -13.02
CA VAL A 190 3.87 -16.18 -13.50
C VAL A 190 2.76 -16.67 -12.57
N LYS A 191 2.42 -15.88 -11.53
CA LYS A 191 1.36 -16.14 -10.54
C LYS A 191 1.57 -17.40 -9.69
N ASP A 192 2.80 -17.87 -9.58
CA ASP A 192 3.17 -18.92 -8.63
C ASP A 192 3.46 -18.28 -7.26
N TYR A 193 2.40 -17.90 -6.56
CA TYR A 193 2.50 -17.16 -5.31
C TYR A 193 3.13 -17.96 -4.17
N ASP A 194 3.03 -19.29 -4.20
CA ASP A 194 3.65 -20.15 -3.20
C ASP A 194 5.18 -20.11 -3.31
N LYS A 195 5.72 -20.28 -4.52
CA LYS A 195 7.16 -20.16 -4.73
C LYS A 195 7.64 -18.72 -4.58
N ALA A 196 6.84 -17.74 -4.99
CA ALA A 196 7.18 -16.33 -4.77
C ALA A 196 7.37 -16.04 -3.27
N LEU A 197 6.40 -16.48 -2.46
CA LEU A 197 6.41 -16.25 -1.02
C LEU A 197 7.60 -16.95 -0.35
N PHE A 198 7.80 -18.24 -0.64
CA PHE A 198 8.93 -19.01 -0.12
C PHE A 198 10.27 -18.31 -0.36
N ASN A 199 10.49 -17.79 -1.57
CA ASN A 199 11.76 -17.17 -1.92
C ASN A 199 11.95 -15.78 -1.27
N VAL A 200 10.91 -14.94 -1.17
CA VAL A 200 11.05 -13.64 -0.49
C VAL A 200 11.24 -13.81 1.02
N GLU A 201 10.58 -14.80 1.64
CA GLU A 201 10.79 -15.14 3.04
C GLU A 201 12.21 -15.62 3.30
N LYS A 202 12.74 -16.49 2.43
CA LYS A 202 14.13 -16.94 2.53
C LYS A 202 15.10 -15.75 2.55
N ALA A 203 14.88 -14.75 1.69
CA ALA A 203 15.71 -13.54 1.66
C ALA A 203 15.59 -12.69 2.94
N ILE A 204 14.37 -12.55 3.47
CA ILE A 204 14.10 -11.85 4.73
C ILE A 204 14.81 -12.56 5.89
N ASP A 205 14.68 -13.88 5.99
CA ASP A 205 15.27 -14.70 7.05
C ASP A 205 16.80 -14.67 7.01
N MET A 206 17.40 -14.68 5.82
CA MET A 206 18.86 -14.52 5.66
C MET A 206 19.37 -13.19 6.24
N TYR A 207 18.58 -12.11 6.12
CA TYR A 207 18.96 -10.81 6.69
C TYR A 207 18.75 -10.80 8.21
N LYS A 208 17.62 -11.32 8.69
CA LYS A 208 17.34 -11.44 10.12
C LYS A 208 18.38 -12.28 10.85
N ALA A 209 18.76 -13.43 10.29
CA ALA A 209 19.79 -14.31 10.85
C ALA A 209 21.19 -13.69 10.86
N ALA A 210 21.42 -12.66 10.06
CA ALA A 210 22.65 -11.88 10.02
C ALA A 210 22.55 -10.56 10.80
N ASP A 211 21.53 -10.39 11.65
CA ASP A 211 21.22 -9.17 12.41
C ASP A 211 21.12 -7.91 11.54
N LYS A 212 20.68 -8.07 10.29
CA LYS A 212 20.43 -6.99 9.33
C LYS A 212 18.93 -6.76 9.18
N VAL A 213 18.56 -5.50 9.01
CA VAL A 213 17.18 -5.12 8.69
C VAL A 213 16.88 -5.47 7.22
N PRO A 214 15.92 -6.38 6.93
CA PRO A 214 15.53 -6.70 5.55
C PRO A 214 14.97 -5.46 4.85
N LYS A 215 15.24 -5.31 3.55
CA LYS A 215 14.82 -4.14 2.78
C LYS A 215 13.29 -4.01 2.79
N GLU A 216 12.79 -2.78 2.93
CA GLU A 216 11.35 -2.45 2.93
C GLU A 216 10.59 -3.07 1.74
N GLN A 217 11.21 -3.10 0.55
CA GLN A 217 10.61 -3.67 -0.66
C GLN A 217 10.34 -5.19 -0.55
N TRP A 218 11.14 -5.92 0.23
CA TRP A 218 10.97 -7.36 0.42
C TRP A 218 9.78 -7.65 1.31
N TYR A 219 9.65 -6.90 2.40
CA TYR A 219 8.45 -6.94 3.25
C TYR A 219 7.19 -6.52 2.47
N ASN A 220 7.28 -5.51 1.61
CA ASN A 220 6.15 -5.12 0.76
C ASN A 220 5.71 -6.24 -0.20
N LEU A 221 6.66 -6.97 -0.81
CA LEU A 221 6.34 -8.13 -1.64
C LEU A 221 5.72 -9.26 -0.81
N ALA A 222 6.30 -9.59 0.34
CA ALA A 222 5.75 -10.60 1.25
C ALA A 222 4.34 -10.25 1.72
N ARG A 223 4.11 -8.99 2.16
CA ARG A 223 2.78 -8.48 2.57
C ARG A 223 1.77 -8.66 1.44
N PHE A 224 2.14 -8.26 0.23
CA PHE A 224 1.26 -8.39 -0.93
C PHE A 224 0.91 -9.86 -1.19
N LEU A 225 1.90 -10.75 -1.20
CA LEU A 225 1.68 -12.18 -1.43
C LEU A 225 0.79 -12.83 -0.35
N TYR A 226 0.99 -12.47 0.92
CA TYR A 226 0.13 -12.92 2.01
C TYR A 226 -1.31 -12.42 1.86
N PHE A 227 -1.47 -11.15 1.49
CA PHE A 227 -2.79 -10.55 1.26
C PHE A 227 -3.53 -11.24 0.10
N GLU A 228 -2.87 -11.47 -1.05
CA GLU A 228 -3.46 -12.18 -2.19
C GLU A 228 -3.87 -13.61 -1.85
N LYS A 229 -3.15 -14.25 -0.92
CA LYS A 229 -3.47 -15.57 -0.40
C LYS A 229 -4.56 -15.55 0.69
N ASN A 230 -5.13 -14.38 0.99
CA ASN A 230 -6.08 -14.14 2.07
C ASN A 230 -5.56 -14.53 3.46
N ASP A 231 -4.24 -14.54 3.66
CA ASP A 231 -3.63 -14.75 4.97
C ASP A 231 -3.52 -13.42 5.72
N VAL A 232 -4.65 -13.02 6.32
CA VAL A 232 -4.77 -11.78 7.08
C VAL A 232 -3.80 -11.74 8.26
N ASN A 233 -3.56 -12.88 8.92
CA ASN A 233 -2.68 -12.94 10.10
C ASN A 233 -1.24 -12.62 9.70
N LYS A 234 -0.72 -13.28 8.67
CA LYS A 234 0.64 -12.99 8.18
C LYS A 234 0.77 -11.61 7.55
N THR A 235 -0.29 -11.12 6.92
CA THR A 235 -0.33 -9.73 6.43
C THR A 235 -0.14 -8.73 7.58
N VAL A 236 -0.80 -8.96 8.72
CA VAL A 236 -0.64 -8.16 9.94
C VAL A 236 0.79 -8.27 10.48
N ASP A 237 1.33 -9.47 10.64
CA ASP A 237 2.71 -9.68 11.14
C ASP A 237 3.74 -8.90 10.31
N VAL A 238 3.61 -8.93 8.97
CA VAL A 238 4.50 -8.20 8.07
C VAL A 238 4.28 -6.68 8.13
N LEU A 239 3.03 -6.21 8.30
CA LEU A 239 2.73 -4.78 8.49
C LEU A 239 3.32 -4.24 9.80
N GLU A 240 3.29 -5.01 10.88
CA GLU A 240 3.90 -4.65 12.15
C GLU A 240 5.43 -4.56 12.03
N GLU A 241 6.07 -5.50 11.33
CA GLU A 241 7.50 -5.43 11.01
C GLU A 241 7.86 -4.22 10.14
N LEU A 242 7.03 -3.92 9.12
CA LEU A 242 7.18 -2.71 8.31
C LEU A 242 7.10 -1.46 9.17
N LEU A 243 6.14 -1.35 10.09
CA LEU A 243 5.99 -0.19 10.96
C LEU A 243 7.12 -0.05 11.98
N LYS A 244 7.72 -1.16 12.41
CA LYS A 244 8.87 -1.15 13.33
C LYS A 244 10.11 -0.52 12.70
N TYR A 245 10.41 -0.83 11.44
CA TYR A 245 11.64 -0.39 10.78
C TYR A 245 11.44 0.73 9.76
N TYR A 246 10.25 0.84 9.20
CA TYR A 246 9.88 1.75 8.11
C TYR A 246 8.52 2.42 8.36
N PRO A 247 8.37 3.26 9.41
CA PRO A 247 7.10 3.89 9.74
C PRO A 247 6.53 4.69 8.56
N ASN A 248 5.32 4.34 8.11
CA ASN A 248 4.64 5.00 7.00
C ASN A 248 3.12 5.00 7.22
N LYS A 249 2.46 6.10 6.83
CA LYS A 249 1.00 6.23 6.86
C LYS A 249 0.28 5.05 6.24
N GLN A 250 0.73 4.62 5.05
CA GLN A 250 0.03 3.59 4.29
C GLN A 250 0.00 2.26 5.05
N TYR A 251 1.03 1.97 5.87
CA TYR A 251 1.09 0.76 6.67
C TYR A 251 0.16 0.85 7.88
N TRP A 252 0.06 2.00 8.55
CA TRP A 252 -0.92 2.21 9.62
C TRP A 252 -2.37 2.06 9.14
N VAL A 253 -2.70 2.66 7.99
CA VAL A 253 -4.05 2.57 7.41
C VAL A 253 -4.38 1.13 7.00
N GLN A 254 -3.45 0.44 6.34
CA GLN A 254 -3.64 -0.97 5.99
C GLN A 254 -3.76 -1.85 7.23
N LEU A 255 -2.92 -1.64 8.24
CA LEU A 255 -2.97 -2.39 9.50
C LEU A 255 -4.30 -2.20 10.22
N SER A 256 -4.85 -0.97 10.25
CA SER A 256 -6.19 -0.70 10.76
C SER A 256 -7.25 -1.52 10.03
N HIS A 257 -7.23 -1.54 8.69
CA HIS A 257 -8.17 -2.36 7.92
C HIS A 257 -8.02 -3.86 8.22
N MET A 258 -6.78 -4.38 8.30
CA MET A 258 -6.54 -5.80 8.61
C MET A 258 -6.98 -6.19 10.02
N TYR A 259 -6.82 -5.32 11.01
CA TYR A 259 -7.40 -5.54 12.34
C TYR A 259 -8.94 -5.54 12.30
N GLY A 260 -9.56 -4.73 11.45
CA GLY A 260 -11.01 -4.78 11.22
C GLY A 260 -11.47 -6.12 10.66
N GLU A 261 -10.75 -6.69 9.68
CA GLU A 261 -11.02 -8.04 9.15
C GLU A 261 -10.85 -9.12 10.24
N GLN A 262 -9.92 -8.94 11.17
CA GLN A 262 -9.75 -9.80 12.35
C GLN A 262 -10.77 -9.54 13.47
N LYS A 263 -11.70 -8.60 13.30
CA LYS A 263 -12.66 -8.15 14.33
C LYS A 263 -11.98 -7.66 15.62
N LYS A 264 -10.80 -7.06 15.46
CA LYS A 264 -9.99 -6.46 16.52
C LYS A 264 -10.22 -4.95 16.56
N ASP A 265 -11.45 -4.55 16.90
CA ASP A 265 -11.93 -3.17 16.77
C ASP A 265 -11.06 -2.17 17.54
N SER A 266 -10.59 -2.53 18.74
CA SER A 266 -9.71 -1.69 19.54
C SER A 266 -8.36 -1.45 18.85
N GLN A 267 -7.74 -2.48 18.28
CA GLN A 267 -6.49 -2.36 17.54
C GLN A 267 -6.69 -1.63 16.20
N GLN A 268 -7.82 -1.87 15.53
CA GLN A 268 -8.22 -1.15 14.32
C GLN A 268 -8.28 0.36 14.58
N LEU A 269 -8.96 0.77 15.66
CA LEU A 269 -9.06 2.16 16.08
C LEU A 269 -7.68 2.72 16.42
N ALA A 270 -6.89 2.01 17.23
CA ALA A 270 -5.56 2.45 17.66
C ALA A 270 -4.61 2.66 16.48
N ALA A 271 -4.61 1.76 15.48
CA ALA A 271 -3.77 1.89 14.30
C ALA A 271 -4.15 3.11 13.44
N MET A 272 -5.45 3.34 13.21
CA MET A 272 -5.89 4.53 12.45
C MET A 272 -5.67 5.82 13.23
N GLU A 273 -5.95 5.83 14.54
CA GLU A 273 -5.72 6.97 15.41
C GLU A 273 -4.24 7.34 15.44
N THR A 274 -3.33 6.36 15.45
CA THR A 274 -1.88 6.58 15.38
C THR A 274 -1.48 7.36 14.13
N ALA A 275 -2.05 7.04 12.97
CA ALA A 275 -1.84 7.81 11.74
C ALA A 275 -2.48 9.21 11.83
N TYR A 276 -3.65 9.33 12.44
CA TYR A 276 -4.36 10.60 12.59
C TYR A 276 -3.64 11.60 13.50
N VAL A 277 -3.19 11.17 14.69
CA VAL A 277 -2.52 12.05 15.67
C VAL A 277 -1.15 12.51 15.20
N GLN A 278 -0.53 11.78 14.27
CA GLN A 278 0.69 12.19 13.58
C GLN A 278 0.43 13.07 12.34
N ASP A 279 -0.81 13.56 12.16
CA ASP A 279 -1.27 14.40 11.05
C ASP A 279 -1.02 13.76 9.66
N MET A 280 -0.96 12.42 9.60
CA MET A 280 -0.68 11.72 8.35
C MET A 280 -1.93 11.61 7.47
N LEU A 281 -3.14 11.52 8.05
CA LEU A 281 -4.41 11.35 7.30
C LEU A 281 -4.80 12.63 6.54
N ASP A 282 -4.25 12.77 5.35
CA ASP A 282 -4.37 13.95 4.48
C ASP A 282 -5.52 13.88 3.47
N LYS A 283 -6.18 12.71 3.32
CA LYS A 283 -7.33 12.54 2.40
C LYS A 283 -8.65 12.57 3.15
N GLY A 284 -9.63 13.26 2.57
CA GLY A 284 -11.00 13.32 3.10
C GLY A 284 -11.60 11.96 3.47
N PRO A 285 -11.57 10.95 2.58
CA PRO A 285 -12.05 9.61 2.92
C PRO A 285 -11.37 8.96 4.12
N GLU A 286 -10.06 9.18 4.31
CA GLU A 286 -9.31 8.64 5.47
C GLU A 286 -9.80 9.29 6.77
N GLN A 287 -10.05 10.61 6.74
CA GLN A 287 -10.58 11.36 7.89
C GLN A 287 -12.03 10.98 8.20
N VAL A 288 -12.86 10.76 7.18
CA VAL A 288 -14.24 10.26 7.36
C VAL A 288 -14.22 8.86 7.97
N THR A 289 -13.34 7.96 7.51
CA THR A 289 -13.17 6.64 8.13
C THR A 289 -12.74 6.76 9.59
N MET A 290 -11.78 7.63 9.91
CA MET A 290 -11.37 7.89 11.29
C MET A 290 -12.55 8.36 12.16
N ALA A 291 -13.41 9.26 11.65
CA ALA A 291 -14.62 9.68 12.37
C ALA A 291 -15.59 8.51 12.61
N TYR A 292 -15.79 7.64 11.63
CA TYR A 292 -16.60 6.42 11.82
C TYR A 292 -16.01 5.48 12.87
N LEU A 293 -14.69 5.26 12.86
CA LEU A 293 -14.03 4.43 13.87
C LEU A 293 -14.18 5.03 15.27
N TYR A 294 -14.07 6.35 15.44
CA TYR A 294 -14.36 6.99 16.72
C TYR A 294 -15.82 6.84 17.15
N LEU A 295 -16.79 6.94 16.24
CA LEU A 295 -18.20 6.71 16.57
C LEU A 295 -18.45 5.26 16.99
N ASN A 296 -17.87 4.29 16.29
CA ASN A 296 -17.97 2.87 16.65
C ASN A 296 -17.29 2.57 18.00
N GLY A 297 -16.19 3.25 18.29
CA GLY A 297 -15.50 3.18 19.59
C GLY A 297 -16.13 4.04 20.69
N GLU A 298 -17.35 4.57 20.49
CA GLU A 298 -18.08 5.40 21.46
C GLU A 298 -17.33 6.67 21.91
N VAL A 299 -16.52 7.26 21.01
CA VAL A 299 -15.79 8.53 21.22
C VAL A 299 -16.32 9.65 20.32
N PRO A 300 -17.61 10.02 20.45
CA PRO A 300 -18.29 10.91 19.49
C PRO A 300 -17.68 12.33 19.42
N TYR A 301 -17.12 12.84 20.52
CA TYR A 301 -16.46 14.14 20.52
C TYR A 301 -15.24 14.17 19.59
N LYS A 302 -14.39 13.14 19.62
CA LYS A 302 -13.24 13.03 18.71
C LYS A 302 -13.70 12.88 17.26
N ALA A 303 -14.73 12.05 17.01
CA ALA A 303 -15.32 11.92 15.68
C ALA A 303 -15.78 13.28 15.12
N ALA A 304 -16.49 14.05 15.93
CA ALA A 304 -17.01 15.35 15.52
C ALA A 304 -15.88 16.36 15.26
N LYS A 305 -14.82 16.35 16.07
CA LYS A 305 -13.61 17.16 15.83
C LYS A 305 -12.91 16.84 14.52
N VAL A 306 -12.79 15.54 14.16
CA VAL A 306 -12.20 15.13 12.89
C VAL A 306 -13.00 15.69 11.72
N MET A 307 -14.32 15.48 11.75
CA MET A 307 -15.22 15.95 10.69
C MET A 307 -15.24 17.47 10.59
N ASP A 308 -15.33 18.18 11.71
CA ASP A 308 -15.35 19.64 11.77
C ASP A 308 -14.04 20.25 11.25
N LYS A 309 -12.87 19.71 11.64
CA LYS A 309 -11.56 20.12 11.11
C LYS A 309 -11.52 19.94 9.59
N GLY A 310 -11.90 18.75 9.11
CA GLY A 310 -11.85 18.38 7.69
C GLY A 310 -12.82 19.16 6.80
N LEU A 311 -14.02 19.47 7.29
CA LEU A 311 -14.99 20.29 6.57
C LEU A 311 -14.53 21.76 6.50
N LYS A 312 -13.98 22.31 7.59
CA LYS A 312 -13.50 23.71 7.65
C LYS A 312 -12.26 23.96 6.80
N ASN A 313 -11.29 23.05 6.83
CA ASN A 313 -10.07 23.17 6.03
C ASN A 313 -10.25 22.63 4.59
N LYS A 314 -11.44 22.14 4.23
CA LYS A 314 -11.83 21.58 2.93
C LYS A 314 -11.08 20.29 2.54
N SER A 315 -10.44 19.58 3.48
CA SER A 315 -9.89 18.24 3.19
C SER A 315 -10.99 17.18 3.10
N ILE A 316 -12.16 17.41 3.72
CA ILE A 316 -13.38 16.62 3.54
C ILE A 316 -14.33 17.40 2.64
N GLU A 317 -14.86 16.74 1.60
CA GLU A 317 -15.84 17.35 0.72
C GLU A 317 -17.13 17.74 1.48
N PRO A 318 -17.68 18.94 1.27
CA PRO A 318 -18.83 19.46 2.00
C PRO A 318 -20.16 18.92 1.47
N THR A 319 -20.32 17.59 1.52
CA THR A 319 -21.54 16.89 1.10
C THR A 319 -22.58 16.84 2.22
N SER A 320 -23.86 16.66 1.85
CA SER A 320 -24.93 16.42 2.82
C SER A 320 -24.58 15.31 3.82
N LYS A 321 -24.08 14.18 3.31
CA LYS A 321 -23.68 13.02 4.12
C LYS A 321 -22.55 13.34 5.10
N ASN A 322 -21.52 14.09 4.69
CA ASN A 322 -20.41 14.42 5.59
C ASN A 322 -20.83 15.39 6.69
N TYR A 323 -21.69 16.36 6.38
CA TYR A 323 -22.29 17.22 7.41
C TYR A 323 -23.23 16.45 8.34
N GLU A 324 -23.99 15.47 7.84
CA GLU A 324 -24.82 14.60 8.67
C GLU A 324 -23.98 13.82 9.68
N ILE A 325 -22.81 13.28 9.29
CA ILE A 325 -21.89 12.59 10.19
C ILE A 325 -21.39 13.57 11.27
N ALA A 326 -20.96 14.77 10.88
CA ALA A 326 -20.49 15.79 11.82
C ALA A 326 -21.58 16.17 12.84
N ALA A 327 -22.80 16.42 12.36
CA ALA A 327 -23.94 16.77 13.19
C ALA A 327 -24.33 15.64 14.15
N SER A 328 -24.38 14.41 13.64
CA SER A 328 -24.70 13.22 14.43
C SER A 328 -23.64 12.97 15.51
N ALA A 329 -22.37 13.19 15.18
CA ALA A 329 -21.27 13.07 16.14
C ALA A 329 -21.35 14.13 17.24
N TRP A 330 -21.58 15.41 16.88
CA TRP A 330 -21.78 16.47 17.88
C TRP A 330 -22.99 16.20 18.77
N ARG A 331 -24.12 15.77 18.20
CA ARG A 331 -25.32 15.44 18.97
C ARG A 331 -25.06 14.28 19.95
N GLN A 332 -24.39 13.22 19.52
CA GLN A 332 -24.01 12.10 20.40
C GLN A 332 -23.05 12.54 21.51
N ALA A 333 -22.20 13.52 21.24
CA ALA A 333 -21.32 14.14 22.24
C ALA A 333 -22.04 15.14 23.17
N GLN A 334 -23.38 15.26 23.10
CA GLN A 334 -24.18 16.24 23.86
C GLN A 334 -23.85 17.71 23.54
N GLU A 335 -23.27 17.97 22.36
CA GLU A 335 -22.86 19.29 21.90
C GLU A 335 -23.91 19.84 20.92
N VAL A 336 -25.13 20.06 21.41
CA VAL A 336 -26.30 20.45 20.60
C VAL A 336 -26.04 21.73 19.81
N ASP A 337 -25.42 22.74 20.43
CA ASP A 337 -25.08 24.01 19.80
C ASP A 337 -24.16 23.84 18.57
N LYS A 338 -23.28 22.83 18.58
CA LYS A 338 -22.41 22.50 17.43
C LYS A 338 -23.09 21.58 16.43
N ALA A 339 -24.00 20.74 16.88
CA ALA A 339 -24.77 19.82 16.03
C ALA A 339 -25.73 20.57 15.10
N ILE A 340 -26.36 21.64 15.59
CA ILE A 340 -27.31 22.46 14.83
C ILE A 340 -26.71 22.97 13.50
N PRO A 341 -25.64 23.79 13.49
CA PRO A 341 -25.14 24.35 12.24
C PRO A 341 -24.66 23.26 11.26
N ALA A 342 -24.09 22.17 11.77
CA ALA A 342 -23.72 21.04 10.92
C ALA A 342 -24.97 20.36 10.30
N MET A 343 -26.05 20.17 11.06
CA MET A 343 -27.27 19.57 10.52
C MET A 343 -28.02 20.51 9.57
N GLU A 344 -27.94 21.83 9.77
CA GLU A 344 -28.47 22.81 8.82
C GLU A 344 -27.78 22.68 7.46
N GLU A 345 -26.44 22.62 7.45
CA GLU A 345 -25.67 22.42 6.22
C GLU A 345 -25.98 21.07 5.55
N ALA A 346 -26.20 20.01 6.34
CA ALA A 346 -26.61 18.71 5.86
C ALA A 346 -27.99 18.75 5.19
N ALA A 347 -29.00 19.26 5.91
CA ALA A 347 -30.38 19.34 5.43
C ALA A 347 -30.54 20.27 4.22
N ALA A 348 -29.80 21.38 4.18
CA ALA A 348 -29.77 22.29 3.03
C ALA A 348 -29.28 21.61 1.74
N ARG A 349 -28.38 20.62 1.87
CA ARG A 349 -27.78 19.85 0.76
C ARG A 349 -28.45 18.50 0.50
N SER A 350 -29.43 18.10 1.30
CA SER A 350 -30.21 16.89 1.04
C SER A 350 -31.27 17.15 -0.01
N ASP A 351 -31.64 16.11 -0.76
CA ASP A 351 -32.80 16.10 -1.65
C ASP A 351 -34.10 15.69 -0.95
N ASP A 352 -33.99 15.02 0.20
CA ASP A 352 -35.13 14.55 1.00
C ASP A 352 -35.42 15.44 2.23
N GLY A 353 -36.60 15.24 2.81
CA GLY A 353 -37.04 15.91 4.03
C GLY A 353 -36.59 15.22 5.32
N GLU A 354 -35.94 14.06 5.27
CA GLU A 354 -35.56 13.29 6.46
C GLU A 354 -34.56 14.07 7.32
N LEU A 355 -33.56 14.71 6.70
CA LEU A 355 -32.59 15.53 7.44
C LEU A 355 -33.22 16.78 8.06
N TYR A 356 -34.27 17.33 7.44
CA TYR A 356 -35.03 18.43 8.05
C TYR A 356 -35.86 17.97 9.27
N ALA A 357 -36.41 16.76 9.24
CA ALA A 357 -37.07 16.19 10.42
C ALA A 357 -36.06 15.94 11.56
N ARG A 358 -34.86 15.46 11.24
CA ARG A 358 -33.75 15.30 12.22
C ARG A 358 -33.28 16.63 12.78
N LEU A 359 -33.10 17.64 11.92
CA LEU A 359 -32.80 19.01 12.32
C LEU A 359 -33.86 19.56 13.28
N GLY A 360 -35.13 19.30 12.99
CA GLY A 360 -36.24 19.63 13.87
C GLY A 360 -36.13 19.04 15.27
N ASN A 361 -35.74 17.76 15.37
CA ASN A 361 -35.49 17.12 16.66
C ASN A 361 -34.32 17.78 17.39
N ILE A 362 -33.23 18.09 16.68
CA ILE A 362 -32.04 18.74 17.29
C ILE A 362 -32.41 20.15 17.78
N TYR A 363 -33.24 20.87 17.04
CA TYR A 363 -33.75 22.17 17.49
C TYR A 363 -34.63 22.06 18.72
N LEU A 364 -35.48 21.02 18.80
CA LEU A 364 -36.26 20.75 20.00
C LEU A 364 -35.35 20.43 21.19
N ASP A 365 -34.32 19.60 21.00
CA ASP A 365 -33.33 19.26 22.04
C ASP A 365 -32.55 20.49 22.54
N GLY A 366 -32.41 21.52 21.71
CA GLY A 366 -31.75 22.78 22.04
C GLY A 366 -32.70 23.93 22.37
N ASP A 367 -33.97 23.64 22.70
CA ASP A 367 -35.02 24.60 23.06
C ASP A 367 -35.31 25.69 22.01
N GLN A 368 -34.96 25.45 20.74
CA GLN A 368 -35.24 26.36 19.61
C GLN A 368 -36.55 25.96 18.93
N PHE A 369 -37.67 26.05 19.66
CA PHE A 369 -38.96 25.49 19.26
C PHE A 369 -39.52 26.05 17.95
N ASP A 370 -39.43 27.37 17.73
CA ASP A 370 -39.84 28.00 16.46
C ASP A 370 -39.08 27.45 15.24
N LYS A 371 -37.77 27.23 15.41
CA LYS A 371 -36.95 26.64 14.35
C LYS A 371 -37.25 25.15 14.17
N ALA A 372 -37.54 24.43 15.25
CA ALA A 372 -38.00 23.05 15.18
C ALA A 372 -39.30 22.94 14.36
N ILE A 373 -40.29 23.79 14.63
CA ILE A 373 -41.55 23.87 13.86
C ILE A 373 -41.26 24.08 12.38
N THR A 374 -40.39 25.05 12.06
CA THR A 374 -40.04 25.41 10.69
C THR A 374 -39.36 24.25 9.95
N ALA A 375 -38.34 23.64 10.57
CA ALA A 375 -37.59 22.53 10.00
C ALA A 375 -38.48 21.30 9.76
N ILE A 376 -39.31 20.91 10.73
CA ILE A 376 -40.17 19.73 10.60
C ILE A 376 -41.23 19.91 9.52
N ASN A 377 -41.88 21.07 9.46
CA ASN A 377 -42.85 21.36 8.40
C ASN A 377 -42.19 21.31 7.02
N LYS A 378 -40.98 21.87 6.88
CA LYS A 378 -40.20 21.80 5.63
C LYS A 378 -39.87 20.35 5.25
N GLY A 379 -39.45 19.53 6.21
CA GLY A 379 -39.17 18.10 5.99
C GLY A 379 -40.41 17.32 5.55
N LEU A 380 -41.54 17.50 6.24
CA LEU A 380 -42.80 16.85 5.90
C LEU A 380 -43.33 17.28 4.53
N ALA A 381 -43.20 18.56 4.16
CA ALA A 381 -43.62 19.07 2.86
C ALA A 381 -42.74 18.56 1.71
N ARG A 382 -41.42 18.43 1.94
CA ARG A 382 -40.49 17.91 0.94
C ARG A 382 -40.64 16.41 0.67
N GLY A 383 -41.17 15.66 1.63
CA GLY A 383 -41.35 14.21 1.53
C GLY A 383 -40.06 13.42 1.80
N GLY A 384 -40.12 12.09 1.72
CA GLY A 384 -38.97 11.21 2.02
C GLY A 384 -38.68 10.98 3.51
N VAL A 385 -39.42 11.63 4.42
CA VAL A 385 -39.35 11.37 5.87
C VAL A 385 -39.81 9.94 6.16
N LYS A 386 -38.95 9.11 6.76
CA LYS A 386 -39.21 7.68 7.00
C LYS A 386 -40.27 7.45 8.09
N ARG A 387 -40.32 8.35 9.08
CA ARG A 387 -41.27 8.32 10.20
C ARG A 387 -42.05 9.64 10.30
N PRO A 388 -42.95 9.95 9.35
CA PRO A 388 -43.70 11.21 9.37
C PRO A 388 -44.55 11.40 10.63
N ASP A 389 -45.00 10.30 11.22
CA ASP A 389 -45.71 10.29 12.51
C ASP A 389 -44.82 10.72 13.67
N SER A 390 -43.57 10.25 13.72
CA SER A 390 -42.59 10.68 14.73
C SER A 390 -42.23 12.15 14.55
N ALA A 391 -42.04 12.61 13.32
CA ALA A 391 -41.81 14.02 13.03
C ALA A 391 -43.01 14.88 13.48
N ARG A 392 -44.25 14.42 13.28
CA ARG A 392 -45.46 15.11 13.77
C ARG A 392 -45.58 15.12 15.30
N LEU A 393 -45.08 14.10 16.00
CA LEU A 393 -44.99 14.16 17.48
C LEU A 393 -44.09 15.30 17.91
N VAL A 394 -42.91 15.41 17.31
CA VAL A 394 -41.91 16.46 17.62
C VAL A 394 -42.48 17.84 17.25
N LEU A 395 -43.18 17.95 16.13
CA LEU A 395 -43.90 19.17 15.77
C LEU A 395 -44.96 19.56 16.81
N GLY A 396 -45.70 18.58 17.33
CA GLY A 396 -46.66 18.80 18.41
C GLY A 396 -46.00 19.26 19.71
N MET A 397 -44.87 18.66 20.08
CA MET A 397 -44.08 19.07 21.26
C MET A 397 -43.54 20.50 21.09
N ALA A 398 -43.03 20.86 19.92
CA ALA A 398 -42.55 22.20 19.65
C ALA A 398 -43.69 23.24 19.72
N TYR A 399 -44.84 22.97 19.09
CA TYR A 399 -46.02 23.85 19.22
C TYR A 399 -46.53 23.98 20.65
N PHE A 400 -46.47 22.90 21.44
CA PHE A 400 -46.87 22.92 22.84
C PHE A 400 -45.98 23.86 23.68
N ASN A 401 -44.64 23.79 23.48
CA ASN A 401 -43.70 24.68 24.17
C ASN A 401 -43.86 26.15 23.74
N GLU A 402 -44.21 26.41 22.48
CA GLU A 402 -44.60 27.73 21.97
C GLU A 402 -46.02 28.16 22.38
N LYS A 403 -46.70 27.39 23.24
CA LYS A 403 -48.08 27.63 23.72
C LYS A 403 -49.12 27.71 22.60
N GLN A 404 -48.81 27.18 21.41
CA GLN A 404 -49.72 27.07 20.27
C GLN A 404 -50.56 25.79 20.39
N TYR A 405 -51.34 25.69 21.46
CA TYR A 405 -52.00 24.45 21.89
C TYR A 405 -52.95 23.84 20.85
N ASP A 406 -53.65 24.67 20.06
CA ASP A 406 -54.53 24.18 18.99
C ASP A 406 -53.73 23.47 17.89
N LYS A 407 -52.59 24.03 17.49
CA LYS A 407 -51.70 23.41 16.52
C LYS A 407 -51.01 22.17 17.08
N ALA A 408 -50.60 22.22 18.35
CA ALA A 408 -50.05 21.06 19.06
C ALA A 408 -51.03 19.89 19.04
N ARG A 409 -52.31 20.13 19.38
CA ARG A 409 -53.37 19.12 19.33
C ARG A 409 -53.53 18.54 17.93
N GLN A 410 -53.55 19.37 16.90
CA GLN A 410 -53.67 18.92 15.50
C GLN A 410 -52.49 18.02 15.11
N ALA A 411 -51.26 18.43 15.45
CA ALA A 411 -50.06 17.65 15.17
C ALA A 411 -50.06 16.30 15.90
N PHE A 412 -50.41 16.26 17.20
CA PHE A 412 -50.55 15.01 17.94
C PHE A 412 -51.65 14.10 17.38
N LYS A 413 -52.83 14.63 17.05
CA LYS A 413 -53.89 13.85 16.39
C LYS A 413 -53.43 13.28 15.05
N ALA A 414 -52.69 14.06 14.26
CA ALA A 414 -52.15 13.60 12.99
C ALA A 414 -51.09 12.50 13.17
N ALA A 415 -50.21 12.63 14.17
CA ALA A 415 -49.26 11.59 14.55
C ALA A 415 -49.96 10.30 15.00
N GLY A 416 -51.02 10.43 15.79
CA GLY A 416 -51.78 9.30 16.34
C GLY A 416 -52.59 8.49 15.32
N ARG A 417 -52.62 8.90 14.04
CA ARG A 417 -53.16 8.08 12.95
C ARG A 417 -52.26 6.88 12.63
N ASP A 418 -50.97 6.95 12.94
CA ASP A 418 -50.05 5.81 12.87
C ASP A 418 -50.10 5.05 14.20
N LYS A 419 -50.32 3.73 14.13
CA LYS A 419 -50.42 2.86 15.30
C LYS A 419 -49.18 2.93 16.20
N ARG A 420 -48.00 3.15 15.63
CA ARG A 420 -46.72 3.22 16.36
C ARG A 420 -46.61 4.48 17.23
N SER A 421 -47.32 5.55 16.88
CA SER A 421 -47.30 6.83 17.60
C SER A 421 -48.60 7.13 18.34
N ALA A 422 -49.65 6.33 18.18
CA ALA A 422 -50.97 6.54 18.77
C ALA A 422 -50.95 6.69 20.30
N GLN A 423 -50.21 5.82 20.99
CA GLN A 423 -50.10 5.87 22.45
C GLN A 423 -49.41 7.16 22.92
N TYR A 424 -48.24 7.48 22.37
CA TYR A 424 -47.50 8.70 22.71
C TYR A 424 -48.30 9.96 22.39
N ALA A 425 -48.96 10.01 21.24
CA ALA A 425 -49.84 11.12 20.87
C ALA A 425 -50.99 11.30 21.87
N SER A 426 -51.63 10.21 22.30
CA SER A 426 -52.71 10.26 23.28
C SER A 426 -52.23 10.76 24.64
N GLN A 427 -51.05 10.32 25.09
CA GLN A 427 -50.43 10.79 26.33
C GLN A 427 -50.15 12.30 26.29
N TRP A 428 -49.57 12.79 25.19
CA TRP A 428 -49.32 14.22 25.00
C TRP A 428 -50.59 15.06 24.97
N ILE A 429 -51.65 14.57 24.31
CA ILE A 429 -52.95 15.25 24.30
C ILE A 429 -53.52 15.34 25.72
N LYS A 430 -53.50 14.24 26.48
CA LYS A 430 -53.96 14.23 27.88
C LYS A 430 -53.17 15.18 28.77
N TYR A 431 -51.84 15.17 28.64
CA TYR A 431 -50.97 16.07 29.38
C TYR A 431 -51.28 17.54 29.07
N MET A 432 -51.39 17.88 27.78
CA MET A 432 -51.76 19.23 27.35
C MET A 432 -53.15 19.64 27.85
N ASP A 433 -54.13 18.74 27.85
CA ASP A 433 -55.47 19.00 28.40
C ASP A 433 -55.41 19.34 29.90
N SER A 434 -54.63 18.58 30.67
CA SER A 434 -54.44 18.84 32.10
C SER A 434 -53.73 20.16 32.37
N GLU A 435 -52.76 20.54 31.53
CA GLU A 435 -52.02 21.80 31.67
C GLU A 435 -52.89 23.00 31.33
N LEU A 436 -53.73 22.91 30.29
CA LEU A 436 -54.70 23.94 29.95
C LEU A 436 -55.73 24.16 31.07
N GLU A 437 -56.22 23.08 31.67
CA GLU A 437 -57.16 23.16 32.79
C GLU A 437 -56.52 23.79 34.03
N ARG A 438 -55.25 23.44 34.32
CA ARG A 438 -54.46 24.07 35.38
C ARG A 438 -54.29 25.57 35.13
N GLN A 439 -54.03 25.99 33.90
CA GLN A 439 -53.89 27.40 33.56
C GLN A 439 -55.20 28.18 33.71
N ARG A 440 -56.35 27.59 33.36
CA ARG A 440 -57.67 28.21 33.56
C ARG A 440 -57.98 28.39 35.05
N SER A 441 -57.77 27.36 35.87
CA SER A 441 -58.06 27.46 37.31
C SER A 441 -57.18 28.49 38.03
N LEU A 442 -55.95 28.72 37.55
CA LEU A 442 -55.07 29.79 38.04
C LEU A 442 -55.46 31.20 37.57
N GLN A 443 -56.30 31.32 36.54
CA GLN A 443 -56.82 32.62 36.07
C GLN A 443 -58.17 32.96 36.70
N GLU A 444 -58.91 31.96 37.16
CA GLU A 444 -60.24 32.09 37.78
C GLU A 444 -60.19 32.21 39.31
N GLY A 445 -59.06 31.89 39.96
CA GLY A 445 -58.81 32.07 41.40
C GLY A 445 -57.82 33.20 41.65
#